data_AF-A0AAE1T3M7-F1
#
_entry.id   AF-A0AAE1T3M7-F1
#
_cell.length_a   1.000
_cell.length_b   1.000
_cell.length_c   1.000
_cell.angle_alpha   90.00
_cell.angle_beta   90.00
_cell.angle_gamma   90.00
#
_symmetry.space_group_name_H-M   'P 1'
#
loop_
_entity.id
_entity.type
_entity.pdbx_description
1 polymer ?
#
loop_
_entity_poly.entity_id
_entity_poly.type
_entity_poly.pdbx_seq_one_letter_code
_entity_poly.pdbx_strand_id
1 'polypeptide(L)'
;MNLFEVAHFVPEKPMYEQGLILLPHLATLGWGVGPGGEVIDTFPYFVSGVLHLISSAVLGFGGIYHALLGPETLEESFPFFGKDRNKMTTILGIHLILLGLGAFLLVFKALYFGGVYDTWAPGGEIEFYGPTGPEASQAQAFTFLVRDQRLGANVGSAQGPTGLGKYLMRSPTGEVIFGGETMRFWDLRAPWLEPLRGPNGLDLSRLKKDIQPWQERRSAEYMTHAPLGSLNSVGGVATEINAVNYVSPRSWLATSHFVLGFFFFVGHLWHAGRARAAAAGFEKGIDRDFEPVLSMTPLN
;
A
#
# COMPACT_ATOMS: atom_id res chain seq x y z
N MET A 1 14.88 11.87 1.20
CA MET A 1 14.46 10.56 0.65
C MET A 1 14.25 10.62 -0.86
N ASN A 2 13.39 11.47 -1.43
CA ASN A 2 13.14 11.47 -2.88
C ASN A 2 14.42 11.64 -3.73
N LEU A 3 15.23 12.67 -3.48
CA LEU A 3 16.52 12.86 -4.19
C LEU A 3 17.50 11.69 -4.01
N PHE A 4 17.42 10.99 -2.88
CA PHE A 4 18.24 9.80 -2.63
C PHE A 4 17.79 8.63 -3.51
N GLU A 5 16.48 8.41 -3.63
CA GLU A 5 15.91 7.42 -4.56
C GLU A 5 16.29 7.75 -6.01
N VAL A 6 16.16 9.01 -6.43
CA VAL A 6 16.59 9.47 -7.77
C VAL A 6 18.07 9.19 -8.02
N ALA A 7 18.93 9.43 -7.03
CA ALA A 7 20.38 9.21 -7.17
C ALA A 7 20.80 7.74 -7.28
N HIS A 8 19.99 6.81 -6.77
CA HIS A 8 20.26 5.36 -6.81
C HIS A 8 19.42 4.61 -7.85
N PHE A 9 18.55 5.32 -8.56
CA PHE A 9 17.64 4.72 -9.52
C PHE A 9 18.35 4.33 -10.81
N VAL A 10 18.13 3.08 -11.23
CA VAL A 10 18.57 2.49 -12.49
C VAL A 10 17.32 2.24 -13.35
N PRO A 11 17.09 3.01 -14.42
CA PRO A 11 15.86 2.95 -15.23
C PRO A 11 15.57 1.60 -15.87
N GLU A 12 16.60 0.81 -16.16
CA GLU A 12 16.47 -0.49 -16.83
C GLU A 12 15.98 -1.61 -15.89
N LYS A 13 15.85 -1.33 -14.58
CA LYS A 13 15.37 -2.28 -13.59
C LYS A 13 13.97 -1.89 -13.10
N PRO A 14 13.10 -2.86 -12.77
CA PRO A 14 11.83 -2.56 -12.12
C PRO A 14 12.03 -1.76 -10.83
N MET A 15 11.15 -0.79 -10.56
CA MET A 15 11.27 0.05 -9.36
C MET A 15 11.22 -0.77 -8.07
N TYR A 16 10.42 -1.84 -8.06
CA TYR A 16 10.24 -2.70 -6.90
C TYR A 16 11.46 -3.56 -6.56
N GLU A 17 12.44 -3.71 -7.46
CA GLU A 17 13.71 -4.40 -7.18
C GLU A 17 14.74 -3.48 -6.50
N GLN A 18 14.49 -2.17 -6.46
CA GLN A 18 15.48 -1.16 -6.11
C GLN A 18 15.24 -0.53 -4.73
N GLY A 19 14.28 -1.04 -3.96
CA GLY A 19 13.95 -0.52 -2.63
C GLY A 19 13.31 0.87 -2.66
N LEU A 20 12.63 1.22 -3.76
CA LEU A 20 12.00 2.52 -3.96
C LEU A 20 10.59 2.53 -3.38
N ILE A 21 10.23 3.61 -2.69
CA ILE A 21 8.87 3.83 -2.19
C ILE A 21 8.30 5.16 -2.65
N LEU A 22 9.10 6.19 -2.92
CA LEU A 22 8.58 7.51 -3.34
C LEU A 22 8.44 7.62 -4.86
N LEU A 23 9.38 7.12 -5.65
CA LEU A 23 9.27 7.13 -7.11
C LEU A 23 8.00 6.40 -7.61
N PRO A 24 7.62 5.23 -7.04
CA PRO A 24 6.33 4.61 -7.35
C PRO A 24 5.10 5.50 -7.15
N HIS A 25 5.10 6.39 -6.14
CA HIS A 25 3.99 7.33 -5.92
C HIS A 25 3.95 8.41 -7.01
N LEU A 26 5.11 8.92 -7.44
CA LEU A 26 5.19 9.91 -8.52
C LEU A 26 4.82 9.30 -9.88
N ALA A 27 5.29 8.08 -10.15
CA ALA A 27 4.95 7.31 -11.34
C ALA A 27 3.45 7.01 -11.42
N THR A 28 2.81 6.69 -10.29
CA THR A 28 1.34 6.48 -10.22
C THR A 28 0.56 7.73 -10.66
N LEU A 29 1.09 8.93 -10.40
CA LEU A 29 0.50 10.19 -10.86
C LEU A 29 0.78 10.47 -12.36
N GLY A 30 1.37 9.53 -13.09
CA GLY A 30 1.67 9.64 -14.52
C GLY A 30 2.87 10.52 -14.83
N TRP A 31 3.75 10.79 -13.86
CA TRP A 31 4.98 11.53 -14.12
C TRP A 31 6.13 10.60 -14.49
N GLY A 32 6.80 10.91 -15.60
CA GLY A 32 8.02 10.23 -16.01
C GLY A 32 7.83 8.81 -16.53
N VAL A 33 6.59 8.34 -16.71
CA VAL A 33 6.28 6.97 -17.13
C VAL A 33 5.50 6.92 -18.44
N GLY A 34 5.79 5.90 -19.25
CA GLY A 34 5.11 5.56 -20.50
C GLY A 34 4.25 4.30 -20.41
N PRO A 35 3.89 3.70 -21.57
CA PRO A 35 3.17 2.43 -21.63
C PRO A 35 3.91 1.31 -20.89
N GLY A 36 3.18 0.43 -20.19
CA GLY A 36 3.77 -0.66 -19.42
C GLY A 36 4.65 -0.18 -18.25
N GLY A 37 4.44 1.05 -17.77
CA GLY A 37 5.13 1.60 -16.61
C GLY A 37 6.63 1.89 -16.83
N GLU A 38 7.12 1.87 -18.08
CA GLU A 38 8.51 2.18 -18.39
C GLU A 38 8.84 3.64 -18.03
N VAL A 39 9.99 3.87 -17.38
CA VAL A 39 10.44 5.23 -17.06
C VAL A 39 11.07 5.88 -18.29
N ILE A 40 10.45 6.95 -18.78
CA ILE A 40 10.87 7.70 -19.97
C ILE A 40 11.55 9.04 -19.63
N ASP A 41 11.32 9.57 -18.43
CA ASP A 41 11.91 10.84 -17.98
C ASP A 41 12.01 10.88 -16.44
N THR A 42 13.22 11.04 -15.91
CA THR A 42 13.48 11.14 -14.47
C THR A 42 13.41 12.57 -13.94
N PHE A 43 13.34 13.58 -14.81
CA PHE A 43 13.36 14.99 -14.40
C PHE A 43 12.17 15.37 -13.48
N PRO A 44 10.92 14.92 -13.70
CA PRO A 44 9.82 15.20 -12.77
C PRO A 44 10.07 14.70 -11.34
N TYR A 45 10.78 13.58 -11.20
CA TYR A 45 11.16 13.03 -9.89
C TYR A 45 12.16 13.93 -9.16
N PHE A 46 13.17 14.40 -9.90
CA PHE A 46 14.15 15.36 -9.41
C PHE A 46 13.50 16.68 -8.99
N VAL A 47 12.64 17.26 -9.86
CA VAL A 47 11.91 18.51 -9.57
C VAL A 47 11.11 18.39 -8.28
N SER A 48 10.35 17.31 -8.13
CA SER A 48 9.61 17.03 -6.89
C SER A 48 10.55 17.02 -5.68
N GLY A 49 11.70 16.33 -5.78
CA GLY A 49 12.67 16.24 -4.69
C GLY A 49 13.24 17.60 -4.27
N VAL A 50 13.62 18.45 -5.25
CA VAL A 50 14.17 19.78 -5.00
C VAL A 50 13.12 20.72 -4.39
N LEU A 51 11.90 20.74 -4.94
CA LEU A 51 10.83 21.61 -4.43
C LEU A 51 10.47 21.30 -2.98
N HIS A 52 10.39 20.01 -2.62
CA HIS A 52 10.14 19.62 -1.23
C HIS A 52 11.31 19.97 -0.31
N LEU A 53 12.56 19.79 -0.76
CA LEU A 53 13.74 20.14 0.04
C LEU A 53 13.80 21.64 0.33
N ILE A 54 13.61 22.50 -0.68
CA ILE A 54 13.61 23.96 -0.51
C ILE A 54 12.45 24.41 0.39
N SER A 55 11.24 23.88 0.16
CA SER A 55 10.06 24.22 0.98
C SER A 55 10.26 23.82 2.45
N SER A 56 10.96 22.72 2.72
CA SER A 56 11.25 22.29 4.09
C SER A 56 12.11 23.28 4.87
N ALA A 57 13.02 24.01 4.21
CA ALA A 57 13.83 25.04 4.85
C ALA A 57 12.97 26.23 5.31
N VAL A 58 11.99 26.64 4.49
CA VAL A 58 11.04 27.71 4.84
C VAL A 58 10.19 27.31 6.04
N LEU A 59 9.67 26.07 6.05
CA LEU A 59 8.90 25.52 7.17
C LEU A 59 9.75 25.42 8.44
N GLY A 60 10.98 24.94 8.33
CA GLY A 60 11.92 24.84 9.44
C GLY A 60 12.26 26.20 10.05
N PHE A 61 12.51 27.21 9.22
CA PHE A 61 12.76 28.57 9.68
C PHE A 61 11.55 29.14 10.45
N GLY A 62 10.34 29.02 9.89
CA GLY A 62 9.12 29.44 10.58
C GLY A 62 8.91 28.70 11.91
N GLY A 63 9.17 27.39 11.93
CA GLY A 63 9.10 26.58 13.14
C GLY A 63 10.07 27.02 14.23
N ILE A 64 11.34 27.25 13.89
CA ILE A 64 12.37 27.73 14.83
C ILE A 64 12.00 29.11 15.37
N TYR A 65 11.58 30.03 14.49
CA TYR A 65 11.14 31.36 14.89
C TYR A 65 10.00 31.28 15.91
N HIS A 66 8.92 30.57 15.58
CA HIS A 66 7.75 30.47 16.47
C HIS A 66 8.00 29.68 17.75
N ALA A 67 8.97 28.76 17.76
CA ALA A 67 9.29 27.97 18.95
C ALA A 67 10.24 28.70 19.94
N LEU A 68 11.12 29.59 19.44
CA LEU A 68 12.20 30.17 20.25
C LEU A 68 12.16 31.69 20.39
N LEU A 69 11.65 32.42 19.39
CA LEU A 69 11.68 33.89 19.35
C LEU A 69 10.28 34.53 19.35
N GLY A 70 9.30 33.85 18.77
CA GLY A 70 7.92 34.31 18.75
C GLY A 70 7.30 34.40 20.15
N PRO A 71 6.17 35.10 20.30
CA PRO A 71 5.47 35.15 21.58
C PRO A 71 5.02 33.75 22.02
N GLU A 72 5.19 33.44 23.31
CA GLU A 72 4.84 32.13 23.88
C GLU A 72 3.35 31.81 23.76
N THR A 73 2.51 32.85 23.81
CA THR A 73 1.07 32.72 23.67
C THR A 73 0.56 33.74 22.65
N LEU A 74 -0.55 33.40 22.00
CA LEU A 74 -1.07 34.17 20.87
C LEU A 74 -2.39 34.87 21.19
N GLU A 75 -2.92 34.82 22.41
CA GLU A 75 -4.26 35.30 22.73
C GLU A 75 -4.44 36.80 22.44
N GLU A 76 -3.38 37.61 22.54
CA GLU A 76 -3.41 39.04 22.24
C GLU A 76 -3.48 39.34 20.74
N SER A 77 -2.87 38.50 19.91
CA SER A 77 -2.77 38.71 18.45
C SER A 77 -3.75 37.86 17.65
N PHE A 78 -4.08 36.68 18.16
CA PHE A 78 -4.87 35.62 17.54
C PHE A 78 -5.55 34.77 18.64
N PRO A 79 -6.68 35.22 19.23
CA PRO A 79 -7.42 34.49 20.27
C PRO A 79 -8.17 33.28 19.67
N PHE A 80 -7.42 32.27 19.25
CA PHE A 80 -7.93 31.04 18.63
C PHE A 80 -7.91 29.83 19.58
N PHE A 81 -7.01 29.81 20.56
CA PHE A 81 -6.72 28.63 21.37
C PHE A 81 -7.37 28.76 22.75
N GLY A 82 -8.12 27.73 23.18
CA GLY A 82 -8.86 27.73 24.45
C GLY A 82 -10.02 26.74 24.49
N LYS A 83 -10.89 26.83 25.51
CA LYS A 83 -12.08 25.96 25.67
C LYS A 83 -13.26 26.34 24.74
N ASP A 84 -13.08 27.29 23.83
CA ASP A 84 -14.12 27.77 22.92
C ASP A 84 -14.38 26.76 21.79
N ARG A 85 -15.55 26.10 21.85
CA ARG A 85 -15.98 25.13 20.85
C ARG A 85 -16.12 25.72 19.45
N ASN A 86 -16.58 26.97 19.34
CA ASN A 86 -16.83 27.62 18.05
C ASN A 86 -15.51 27.90 17.30
N LYS A 87 -14.48 28.34 18.03
CA LYS A 87 -13.14 28.53 17.47
C LYS A 87 -12.52 27.22 17.01
N MET A 88 -12.65 26.14 17.80
CA MET A 88 -12.18 24.81 17.39
C MET A 88 -12.86 24.33 16.11
N THR A 89 -14.19 24.51 15.98
CA THR A 89 -14.91 24.14 14.75
C THR A 89 -14.57 25.03 13.57
N THR A 90 -14.21 26.30 13.80
CA THR A 90 -13.77 27.21 12.73
C THR A 90 -12.41 26.77 12.17
N ILE A 91 -11.44 26.46 13.05
CA ILE A 91 -10.14 25.92 12.65
C ILE A 91 -10.31 24.60 11.90
N LEU A 92 -11.15 23.70 12.43
CA LEU A 92 -11.48 22.44 11.75
C LEU A 92 -12.07 22.70 10.36
N GLY A 93 -13.02 23.62 10.23
CA GLY A 93 -13.66 23.98 8.95
C GLY A 93 -12.65 24.50 7.92
N ILE A 94 -11.73 25.38 8.32
CA ILE A 94 -10.66 25.87 7.45
C ILE A 94 -9.80 24.70 6.94
N HIS A 95 -9.36 23.81 7.83
CA HIS A 95 -8.56 22.66 7.44
C HIS A 95 -9.31 21.69 6.53
N LEU A 96 -10.61 21.47 6.75
CA LEU A 96 -11.44 20.63 5.89
C LEU A 96 -11.56 21.21 4.47
N ILE A 97 -11.68 22.53 4.33
CA ILE A 97 -11.65 23.19 3.02
C ILE A 97 -10.29 22.99 2.35
N LEU A 98 -9.18 23.18 3.06
CA LEU A 98 -7.83 22.96 2.51
C LEU A 98 -7.60 21.50 2.08
N LEU A 99 -8.07 20.52 2.86
CA LEU A 99 -8.03 19.10 2.51
C LEU A 99 -8.88 18.82 1.26
N GLY A 100 -10.07 19.42 1.17
CA GLY A 100 -10.91 19.35 -0.01
C GLY A 100 -10.22 19.90 -1.26
N LEU A 101 -9.58 21.07 -1.17
CA LEU A 101 -8.77 21.63 -2.26
C LEU A 101 -7.63 20.69 -2.67
N GLY A 102 -6.93 20.08 -1.70
CA GLY A 102 -5.91 19.06 -1.95
C GLY A 102 -6.44 17.86 -2.73
N ALA A 103 -7.63 17.35 -2.40
CA ALA A 103 -8.28 16.28 -3.15
C ALA A 103 -8.63 16.70 -4.59
N PHE A 104 -9.11 17.94 -4.78
CA PHE A 104 -9.37 18.49 -6.12
C PHE A 104 -8.10 18.65 -6.96
N LEU A 105 -6.93 18.90 -6.37
CA LEU A 105 -5.67 18.91 -7.13
C LEU A 105 -5.38 17.56 -7.80
N LEU A 106 -5.69 16.43 -7.15
CA LEU A 106 -5.58 15.11 -7.78
C LEU A 106 -6.56 14.95 -8.94
N VAL A 107 -7.80 15.42 -8.78
CA VAL A 107 -8.81 15.42 -9.86
C VAL A 107 -8.33 16.25 -11.05
N PHE A 108 -7.81 17.46 -10.79
CA PHE A 108 -7.28 18.31 -11.86
C PHE A 108 -6.07 17.66 -12.55
N LYS A 109 -5.18 17.00 -11.80
CA LYS A 109 -4.06 16.23 -12.37
C LYS A 109 -4.57 15.15 -13.34
N ALA A 110 -5.56 14.37 -12.91
CA ALA A 110 -6.11 13.27 -13.69
C ALA A 110 -6.89 13.74 -14.94
N LEU A 111 -7.61 14.87 -14.87
CA LEU A 111 -8.48 15.31 -15.97
C LEU A 111 -7.78 16.26 -16.97
N TYR A 112 -6.92 17.15 -16.50
CA TYR A 112 -6.42 18.27 -17.32
C TYR A 112 -4.89 18.28 -17.48
N PHE A 113 -4.14 17.64 -16.60
CA PHE A 113 -2.67 17.69 -16.60
C PHE A 113 -2.04 16.32 -16.88
N GLY A 114 -2.42 15.73 -18.03
CA GLY A 114 -1.76 14.53 -18.57
C GLY A 114 -2.19 13.19 -17.96
N GLY A 115 -3.21 13.15 -17.10
CA GLY A 115 -3.76 11.89 -16.60
C GLY A 115 -3.05 11.30 -15.38
N VAL A 116 -3.34 10.05 -15.09
CA VAL A 116 -2.67 9.21 -14.09
C VAL A 116 -2.30 7.88 -14.73
N TYR A 117 -1.42 7.11 -14.10
CA TYR A 117 -1.07 5.79 -14.60
C TYR A 117 -2.25 4.81 -14.42
N ASP A 118 -2.66 4.16 -15.51
CA ASP A 118 -3.74 3.17 -15.52
C ASP A 118 -3.25 1.78 -15.90
N THR A 119 -3.12 0.92 -14.89
CA THR A 119 -2.76 -0.49 -15.05
C THR A 119 -3.83 -1.32 -15.79
N TRP A 120 -5.08 -0.83 -15.84
CA TRP A 120 -6.20 -1.50 -16.49
C TRP A 120 -6.46 -0.99 -17.92
N ALA A 121 -5.66 -0.04 -18.40
CA ALA A 121 -5.68 0.33 -19.81
C ALA A 121 -5.47 -0.93 -20.66
N PRO A 122 -6.08 -1.06 -21.86
CA PRO A 122 -5.87 -2.23 -22.71
C PRO A 122 -4.37 -2.44 -23.01
N GLY A 123 -3.79 -3.50 -22.44
CA GLY A 123 -2.34 -3.77 -22.51
C GLY A 123 -1.49 -3.12 -21.42
N GLY A 124 -2.09 -2.44 -20.44
CA GLY A 124 -1.43 -1.96 -19.23
C GLY A 124 -1.08 -3.09 -18.26
N GLU A 125 -0.03 -2.89 -17.46
CA GLU A 125 0.51 -3.89 -16.54
C GLU A 125 0.64 -3.28 -15.12
N ILE A 126 1.03 -4.03 -14.08
CA ILE A 126 1.24 -3.50 -12.70
C ILE A 126 2.74 -3.41 -12.42
N GLU A 127 3.35 -2.22 -12.44
CA GLU A 127 4.82 -2.18 -12.59
C GLU A 127 5.58 -1.57 -11.43
N PHE A 128 4.99 -0.69 -10.64
CA PHE A 128 5.81 0.13 -9.72
C PHE A 128 6.12 -0.55 -8.38
N TYR A 129 5.18 -1.34 -7.84
CA TYR A 129 5.27 -1.91 -6.50
C TYR A 129 5.51 -3.43 -6.47
N GLY A 130 5.64 -4.08 -7.63
CA GLY A 130 5.69 -5.54 -7.76
C GLY A 130 4.34 -6.21 -7.49
N PRO A 131 4.25 -7.55 -7.52
CA PRO A 131 3.00 -8.26 -7.32
C PRO A 131 2.55 -8.23 -5.86
N THR A 132 1.23 -8.31 -5.64
CA THR A 132 0.71 -8.65 -4.31
C THR A 132 0.98 -10.12 -3.97
N GLY A 133 0.82 -10.50 -2.69
CA GLY A 133 0.91 -11.91 -2.28
C GLY A 133 -0.06 -12.83 -3.04
N PRO A 134 -1.38 -12.49 -3.08
CA PRO A 134 -2.35 -13.21 -3.91
C PRO A 134 -1.96 -13.29 -5.38
N GLU A 135 -1.41 -12.20 -5.93
CA GLU A 135 -1.02 -12.13 -7.34
C GLU A 135 0.16 -13.04 -7.69
N ALA A 136 1.22 -13.02 -6.89
CA ALA A 136 2.36 -13.91 -7.08
C ALA A 136 1.97 -15.40 -6.95
N SER A 137 1.05 -15.72 -6.03
CA SER A 137 0.51 -17.08 -5.85
C SER A 137 -0.28 -17.54 -7.09
N GLN A 138 -1.16 -16.70 -7.64
CA GLN A 138 -1.87 -17.04 -8.87
C GLN A 138 -0.93 -17.11 -10.09
N ALA A 139 0.07 -16.23 -10.13
CA ALA A 139 1.09 -16.24 -11.17
C ALA A 139 1.90 -17.55 -11.19
N GLN A 140 2.22 -18.11 -10.02
CA GLN A 140 2.84 -19.43 -9.90
C GLN A 140 1.95 -20.54 -10.49
N ALA A 141 0.67 -20.58 -10.11
CA ALA A 141 -0.27 -21.59 -10.61
C ALA A 141 -0.45 -21.49 -12.13
N PHE A 142 -0.58 -20.28 -12.65
CA PHE A 142 -0.68 -20.02 -14.08
C PHE A 142 0.59 -20.47 -14.83
N THR A 143 1.78 -20.14 -14.33
CA THR A 143 3.07 -20.50 -14.93
C THR A 143 3.19 -22.02 -15.13
N PHE A 144 2.88 -22.80 -14.10
CA PHE A 144 2.94 -24.26 -14.20
C PHE A 144 1.81 -24.86 -15.03
N LEU A 145 0.62 -24.27 -15.02
CA LEU A 145 -0.48 -24.67 -15.92
C LEU A 145 -0.05 -24.54 -17.37
N VAL A 146 0.50 -23.38 -17.77
CA VAL A 146 0.98 -23.12 -19.13
C VAL A 146 2.06 -24.12 -19.53
N ARG A 147 3.07 -24.31 -18.67
CA ARG A 147 4.17 -25.25 -18.92
C ARG A 147 3.64 -26.66 -19.17
N ASP A 148 2.80 -27.18 -18.27
CA ASP A 148 2.35 -28.56 -18.33
C ASP A 148 1.37 -28.78 -19.49
N GLN A 149 0.55 -27.78 -19.82
CA GLN A 149 -0.28 -27.82 -21.02
C GLN A 149 0.56 -27.90 -22.30
N ARG A 150 1.66 -27.16 -22.40
CA ARG A 150 2.61 -27.25 -23.53
C ARG A 150 3.32 -28.60 -23.61
N LEU A 151 3.50 -29.28 -22.49
CA LEU A 151 3.99 -30.66 -22.42
C LEU A 151 2.90 -31.70 -22.76
N GLY A 152 1.70 -31.27 -23.12
CA GLY A 152 0.59 -32.14 -23.53
C GLY A 152 -0.35 -32.55 -22.40
N ALA A 153 -0.24 -31.97 -21.20
CA ALA A 153 -1.15 -32.26 -20.11
C ALA A 153 -2.56 -31.68 -20.34
N ASN A 154 -3.59 -32.49 -20.10
CA ASN A 154 -4.98 -32.03 -20.09
C ASN A 154 -5.31 -31.34 -18.76
N VAL A 155 -5.01 -30.04 -18.66
CA VAL A 155 -5.11 -29.29 -17.40
C VAL A 155 -6.52 -29.23 -16.79
N GLY A 156 -7.57 -29.39 -17.59
CA GLY A 156 -8.97 -29.42 -17.14
C GLY A 156 -9.45 -30.77 -16.59
N SER A 157 -8.71 -31.86 -16.82
CA SER A 157 -9.05 -33.21 -16.32
C SER A 157 -7.94 -33.84 -15.48
N ALA A 158 -6.85 -33.12 -15.24
CA ALA A 158 -5.74 -33.59 -14.40
C ALA A 158 -6.15 -33.58 -12.93
N GLN A 159 -6.36 -34.78 -12.37
CA GLN A 159 -6.62 -34.95 -10.94
C GLN A 159 -5.32 -34.85 -10.14
N GLY A 160 -5.35 -34.07 -9.06
CA GLY A 160 -4.27 -33.97 -8.08
C GLY A 160 -4.37 -35.06 -7.00
N PRO A 161 -3.35 -35.17 -6.13
CA PRO A 161 -3.27 -36.25 -5.13
C PRO A 161 -4.43 -36.29 -4.12
N THR A 162 -5.09 -35.15 -3.87
CA THR A 162 -6.21 -35.03 -2.92
C THR A 162 -7.56 -35.40 -3.54
N GLY A 163 -7.60 -35.73 -4.82
CA GLY A 163 -8.82 -35.96 -5.58
C GLY A 163 -9.41 -34.70 -6.22
N LEU A 164 -8.97 -33.49 -5.81
CA LEU A 164 -9.29 -32.23 -6.49
C LEU A 164 -8.51 -32.07 -7.80
N GLY A 165 -8.93 -31.16 -8.67
CA GLY A 165 -8.18 -30.84 -9.88
C GLY A 165 -6.84 -30.18 -9.56
N LYS A 166 -5.77 -30.62 -10.24
CA LYS A 166 -4.40 -30.17 -9.99
C LYS A 166 -4.18 -28.71 -10.36
N TYR A 167 -4.71 -28.28 -11.51
CA TYR A 167 -4.53 -26.93 -12.04
C TYR A 167 -5.80 -26.08 -11.92
N LEU A 168 -6.98 -26.70 -12.10
CA LEU A 168 -8.27 -26.03 -12.08
C LEU A 168 -9.22 -26.76 -11.12
N MET A 169 -10.01 -26.01 -10.37
CA MET A 169 -11.06 -26.52 -9.50
C MET A 169 -12.23 -25.53 -9.44
N ARG A 170 -13.23 -25.81 -8.60
CA ARG A 170 -14.35 -24.89 -8.35
C ARG A 170 -14.17 -24.15 -7.03
N SER A 171 -14.55 -22.87 -7.03
CA SER A 171 -14.77 -22.09 -5.81
C SER A 171 -15.96 -22.68 -5.01
N PRO A 172 -16.19 -22.21 -3.77
CA PRO A 172 -17.39 -22.56 -3.01
C PRO A 172 -18.72 -22.21 -3.71
N THR A 173 -18.70 -21.22 -4.62
CA THR A 173 -19.87 -20.73 -5.38
C THR A 173 -19.93 -21.23 -6.82
N GLY A 174 -18.95 -22.04 -7.24
CA GLY A 174 -18.99 -22.80 -8.49
C GLY A 174 -18.16 -22.22 -9.65
N GLU A 175 -17.55 -21.04 -9.50
CA GLU A 175 -16.62 -20.47 -10.48
C GLU A 175 -15.39 -21.36 -10.68
N VAL A 176 -14.86 -21.40 -11.90
CA VAL A 176 -13.59 -22.06 -12.21
C VAL A 176 -12.42 -21.20 -11.72
N ILE A 177 -11.59 -21.78 -10.87
CA ILE A 177 -10.45 -21.13 -10.21
C ILE A 177 -9.20 -21.99 -10.33
N PHE A 178 -8.03 -21.43 -10.03
CA PHE A 178 -6.80 -22.21 -9.92
C PHE A 178 -6.83 -23.18 -8.72
N GLY A 179 -6.22 -24.35 -8.91
CA GLY A 179 -6.09 -25.41 -7.90
C GLY A 179 -4.91 -25.24 -6.95
N GLY A 180 -4.77 -26.15 -5.99
CA GLY A 180 -3.71 -26.08 -4.96
C GLY A 180 -3.98 -25.01 -3.90
N GLU A 181 -2.95 -24.61 -3.16
CA GLU A 181 -3.12 -23.65 -2.04
C GLU A 181 -3.61 -22.27 -2.46
N THR A 182 -3.39 -21.90 -3.72
CA THR A 182 -3.85 -20.62 -4.30
C THR A 182 -5.37 -20.56 -4.46
N MET A 183 -6.11 -21.65 -4.14
CA MET A 183 -7.57 -21.64 -4.06
C MET A 183 -8.09 -20.54 -3.13
N ARG A 184 -7.31 -20.16 -2.10
CA ARG A 184 -7.66 -19.07 -1.15
C ARG A 184 -7.60 -17.67 -1.77
N PHE A 185 -6.97 -17.53 -2.94
CA PHE A 185 -6.72 -16.24 -3.61
C PHE A 185 -7.54 -16.09 -4.89
N TRP A 186 -8.62 -16.86 -5.05
CA TRP A 186 -9.42 -16.87 -6.27
C TRP A 186 -10.11 -15.53 -6.60
N ASP A 187 -10.23 -14.65 -5.60
CA ASP A 187 -10.75 -13.29 -5.71
C ASP A 187 -9.80 -12.31 -6.44
N LEU A 188 -8.56 -12.72 -6.72
CA LEU A 188 -7.61 -11.89 -7.46
C LEU A 188 -8.19 -11.49 -8.82
N ARG A 189 -8.11 -10.19 -9.09
CA ARG A 189 -8.32 -9.60 -10.42
C ARG A 189 -7.02 -8.95 -10.86
N ALA A 190 -6.51 -9.30 -12.04
CA ALA A 190 -5.30 -8.69 -12.57
C ALA A 190 -5.35 -8.54 -14.10
N PRO A 191 -4.85 -7.44 -14.68
CA PRO A 191 -4.98 -7.17 -16.12
C PRO A 191 -4.37 -8.29 -17.00
N TRP A 192 -3.32 -8.97 -16.51
CA TRP A 192 -2.71 -10.10 -17.20
C TRP A 192 -3.52 -11.39 -17.14
N LEU A 193 -4.48 -11.52 -16.22
CA LEU A 193 -5.30 -12.73 -16.04
C LEU A 193 -6.73 -12.57 -16.58
N GLU A 194 -7.29 -11.36 -16.52
CA GLU A 194 -8.68 -11.11 -16.90
C GLU A 194 -9.08 -11.49 -18.32
N PRO A 195 -8.21 -11.38 -19.34
CA PRO A 195 -8.54 -11.87 -20.68
C PRO A 195 -8.91 -13.37 -20.72
N LEU A 196 -8.45 -14.16 -19.74
CA LEU A 196 -8.70 -15.59 -19.64
C LEU A 196 -9.94 -15.94 -18.79
N ARG A 197 -10.65 -14.93 -18.27
CA ARG A 197 -11.86 -15.09 -17.46
C ARG A 197 -13.11 -14.92 -18.33
N GLY A 198 -14.07 -15.83 -18.15
CA GLY A 198 -15.43 -15.75 -18.68
C GLY A 198 -16.48 -15.58 -17.56
N PRO A 199 -17.78 -15.68 -17.88
CA PRO A 199 -18.86 -15.48 -16.91
C PRO A 199 -18.82 -16.44 -15.70
N ASN A 200 -18.21 -17.61 -15.87
CA ASN A 200 -18.14 -18.67 -14.84
C ASN A 200 -16.72 -18.86 -14.26
N GLY A 201 -15.88 -17.82 -14.28
CA GLY A 201 -14.47 -17.90 -13.85
C GLY A 201 -13.52 -18.18 -15.02
N LEU A 202 -12.41 -18.87 -14.77
CA LEU A 202 -11.41 -19.18 -15.80
C LEU A 202 -12.00 -20.02 -16.93
N ASP A 203 -11.82 -19.57 -18.18
CA ASP A 203 -12.37 -20.22 -19.36
C ASP A 203 -11.36 -21.23 -19.94
N LEU A 204 -11.72 -22.52 -19.90
CA LEU A 204 -10.87 -23.60 -20.40
C LEU A 204 -10.57 -23.48 -21.90
N SER A 205 -11.47 -22.90 -22.71
CA SER A 205 -11.23 -22.71 -24.14
C SER A 205 -10.16 -21.64 -24.37
N ARG A 206 -10.20 -20.54 -23.62
CA ARG A 206 -9.21 -19.46 -23.65
C ARG A 206 -7.87 -19.92 -23.10
N LEU A 207 -7.85 -20.64 -21.99
CA LEU A 207 -6.63 -21.24 -21.45
C LEU A 207 -5.92 -22.16 -22.45
N LYS A 208 -6.70 -22.82 -23.32
CA LYS A 208 -6.13 -23.70 -24.36
C LYS A 208 -5.57 -22.96 -25.57
N LYS A 209 -6.11 -21.80 -25.93
CA LYS A 209 -5.90 -21.19 -27.26
C LYS A 209 -5.40 -19.75 -27.23
N ASP A 210 -5.70 -19.01 -26.18
CA ASP A 210 -5.63 -17.55 -26.18
C ASP A 210 -4.57 -17.00 -25.22
N ILE A 211 -3.79 -17.86 -24.55
CA ILE A 211 -2.68 -17.44 -23.71
C ILE A 211 -1.60 -16.76 -24.56
N GLN A 212 -1.25 -15.54 -24.19
CA GLN A 212 -0.27 -14.72 -24.88
C GLN A 212 1.11 -14.80 -24.22
N PRO A 213 2.21 -14.70 -25.00
CA PRO A 213 3.57 -14.72 -24.44
C PRO A 213 3.85 -13.62 -23.41
N TRP A 214 3.18 -12.46 -23.49
CA TRP A 214 3.34 -11.40 -22.50
C TRP A 214 2.72 -11.76 -21.14
N GLN A 215 1.59 -12.49 -21.13
CA GLN A 215 0.99 -13.01 -19.89
C GLN A 215 1.92 -14.03 -19.22
N GLU A 216 2.58 -14.87 -20.03
CA GLU A 216 3.57 -15.84 -19.54
C GLU A 216 4.76 -15.14 -18.90
N ARG A 217 5.37 -14.15 -19.57
CA ARG A 217 6.48 -13.36 -19.01
C ARG A 217 6.08 -12.68 -17.70
N ARG A 218 4.93 -12.01 -17.70
CA ARG A 218 4.39 -11.30 -16.54
C ARG A 218 4.15 -12.24 -15.35
N SER A 219 3.58 -13.41 -15.61
CA SER A 219 3.36 -14.41 -14.56
C SER A 219 4.66 -15.00 -14.02
N ALA A 220 5.66 -15.24 -14.87
CA ALA A 220 6.96 -15.73 -14.45
C ALA A 220 7.68 -14.68 -13.58
N GLU A 221 7.69 -13.42 -14.03
CA GLU A 221 8.23 -12.28 -13.28
C GLU A 221 7.58 -12.15 -11.90
N TYR A 222 6.26 -12.22 -11.81
CA TYR A 222 5.55 -12.07 -10.54
C TYR A 222 5.70 -13.27 -9.61
N MET A 223 5.73 -14.49 -10.15
CA MET A 223 6.05 -15.67 -9.35
C MET A 223 7.43 -15.54 -8.70
N THR A 224 8.42 -15.01 -9.42
CA THR A 224 9.79 -14.86 -8.91
C THR A 224 10.00 -13.61 -8.05
N HIS A 225 9.05 -12.66 -8.07
CA HIS A 225 9.05 -11.46 -7.23
C HIS A 225 7.92 -11.48 -6.19
N ALA A 226 7.57 -12.67 -5.70
CA ALA A 226 6.64 -12.79 -4.59
C ALA A 226 7.13 -11.96 -3.38
N PRO A 227 6.23 -11.29 -2.62
CA PRO A 227 6.61 -10.36 -1.55
C PRO A 227 7.09 -11.07 -0.27
N LEU A 228 8.05 -11.97 -0.41
CA LEU A 228 8.71 -12.72 0.66
C LEU A 228 10.20 -12.39 0.67
N GLY A 229 10.73 -12.16 1.86
CA GLY A 229 12.16 -11.97 2.09
C GLY A 229 12.45 -11.76 3.57
N SER A 230 13.73 -11.86 3.93
CA SER A 230 14.20 -11.67 5.28
C SER A 230 14.40 -10.19 5.65
N LEU A 231 14.57 -9.91 6.94
CA LEU A 231 14.82 -8.55 7.43
C LEU A 231 16.13 -7.94 6.90
N ASN A 232 17.14 -8.77 6.61
CA ASN A 232 18.40 -8.35 5.98
C ASN A 232 18.33 -8.39 4.43
N SER A 233 17.13 -8.37 3.87
CA SER A 233 16.83 -8.28 2.44
C SER A 233 17.23 -9.47 1.58
N VAL A 234 17.28 -10.69 2.13
CA VAL A 234 17.42 -11.91 1.33
C VAL A 234 16.04 -12.29 0.80
N GLY A 235 15.85 -12.19 -0.51
CA GLY A 235 14.58 -12.47 -1.18
C GLY A 235 14.30 -13.96 -1.28
N GLY A 236 13.01 -14.32 -1.20
CA GLY A 236 12.56 -15.70 -1.27
C GLY A 236 12.01 -16.23 0.05
N VAL A 237 11.92 -17.55 0.15
CA VAL A 237 11.39 -18.22 1.35
C VAL A 237 12.39 -18.18 2.51
N ALA A 238 11.94 -18.46 3.73
CA ALA A 238 12.81 -18.40 4.93
C ALA A 238 14.02 -19.36 4.89
N THR A 239 13.96 -20.41 4.05
CA THR A 239 15.04 -21.38 3.86
C THR A 239 15.89 -21.09 2.61
N GLU A 240 15.66 -19.95 1.95
CA GLU A 240 16.44 -19.55 0.77
C GLU A 240 17.87 -19.21 1.18
N ILE A 241 18.84 -19.57 0.34
CA ILE A 241 20.23 -19.20 0.55
C ILE A 241 20.44 -17.72 0.24
N ASN A 242 21.53 -17.14 0.76
CA ASN A 242 21.90 -15.76 0.44
C ASN A 242 22.30 -15.64 -1.04
N ALA A 243 21.39 -15.14 -1.88
CA ALA A 243 21.61 -14.97 -3.31
C ALA A 243 20.96 -13.70 -3.88
N VAL A 244 19.67 -13.49 -3.62
CA VAL A 244 18.90 -12.38 -4.18
C VAL A 244 18.69 -11.30 -3.12
N ASN A 245 19.09 -10.06 -3.40
CA ASN A 245 18.81 -8.91 -2.54
C ASN A 245 17.45 -8.31 -2.91
N TYR A 246 16.37 -8.75 -2.24
CA TYR A 246 15.01 -8.33 -2.55
C TYR A 246 14.07 -8.44 -1.35
N VAL A 247 13.35 -7.35 -1.06
CA VAL A 247 12.12 -7.35 -0.27
C VAL A 247 11.17 -6.38 -0.93
N SER A 248 9.95 -6.84 -1.22
CA SER A 248 8.95 -6.02 -1.90
C SER A 248 8.67 -4.70 -1.16
N PRO A 249 8.54 -3.57 -1.87
CA PRO A 249 8.03 -2.31 -1.30
C PRO A 249 6.70 -2.49 -0.57
N ARG A 250 5.86 -3.44 -1.01
CA ARG A 250 4.59 -3.76 -0.35
C ARG A 250 4.80 -4.28 1.07
N SER A 251 5.80 -5.13 1.29
CA SER A 251 6.15 -5.65 2.61
C SER A 251 6.66 -4.54 3.52
N TRP A 252 7.56 -3.68 3.01
CA TRP A 252 8.06 -2.52 3.75
C TRP A 252 6.95 -1.54 4.16
N LEU A 253 6.08 -1.18 3.22
CA LEU A 253 4.99 -0.24 3.48
C LEU A 253 3.94 -0.84 4.42
N ALA A 254 3.51 -2.08 4.20
CA ALA A 254 2.49 -2.70 5.05
C ALA A 254 2.97 -2.88 6.50
N THR A 255 4.19 -3.38 6.70
CA THR A 255 4.74 -3.62 8.05
C THR A 255 4.98 -2.32 8.80
N SER A 256 5.59 -1.32 8.16
CA SER A 256 5.81 0.00 8.78
C SER A 256 4.51 0.68 9.19
N HIS A 257 3.50 0.70 8.31
CA HIS A 257 2.23 1.35 8.60
C HIS A 257 1.40 0.58 9.63
N PHE A 258 1.50 -0.75 9.69
CA PHE A 258 0.88 -1.53 10.75
C PHE A 258 1.47 -1.18 12.13
N VAL A 259 2.80 -1.12 12.23
CA VAL A 259 3.49 -0.73 13.48
C VAL A 259 3.11 0.69 13.90
N LEU A 260 3.12 1.65 12.97
CA LEU A 260 2.68 3.02 13.24
C LEU A 260 1.22 3.06 13.69
N GLY A 261 0.32 2.40 12.97
CA GLY A 261 -1.10 2.34 13.30
C GLY A 261 -1.36 1.77 14.70
N PHE A 262 -0.65 0.71 15.08
CA PHE A 262 -0.72 0.12 16.42
C PHE A 262 -0.31 1.14 17.50
N PHE A 263 0.83 1.80 17.35
CA PHE A 263 1.29 2.76 18.35
C PHE A 263 0.42 4.03 18.40
N PHE A 264 -0.16 4.46 17.27
CA PHE A 264 -1.16 5.53 17.25
C PHE A 264 -2.42 5.14 18.03
N PHE A 265 -2.87 3.88 17.92
CA PHE A 265 -3.99 3.38 18.71
C PHE A 265 -3.67 3.32 20.20
N VAL A 266 -2.47 2.85 20.58
CA VAL A 266 -2.01 2.86 21.97
C VAL A 266 -1.96 4.30 22.51
N GLY A 267 -1.41 5.24 21.73
CA GLY A 267 -1.40 6.67 22.05
C GLY A 267 -2.81 7.24 22.21
N HIS A 268 -3.75 6.84 21.36
CA HIS A 268 -5.16 7.20 21.48
C HIS A 268 -5.75 6.76 22.81
N LEU A 269 -5.60 5.48 23.19
CA LEU A 269 -6.10 4.96 24.46
C LEU A 269 -5.50 5.70 25.67
N TRP A 270 -4.18 5.91 25.64
CA TRP A 270 -3.45 6.64 26.68
C TRP A 270 -3.98 8.07 26.84
N HIS A 271 -4.04 8.84 25.75
CA HIS A 271 -4.44 10.23 25.80
C HIS A 271 -5.94 10.41 26.06
N ALA A 272 -6.80 9.56 25.50
CA ALA A 272 -8.24 9.61 25.76
C ALA A 272 -8.57 9.29 27.23
N GLY A 273 -7.94 8.25 27.78
CA GLY A 273 -8.07 7.89 29.20
C GLY A 273 -7.59 9.01 30.11
N ARG A 274 -6.38 9.53 29.87
CA ARG A 274 -5.81 10.64 30.65
C ARG A 274 -6.64 11.91 30.54
N ALA A 275 -7.12 12.26 29.35
CA ALA A 275 -7.96 13.45 29.15
C ALA A 275 -9.27 13.35 29.93
N ARG A 276 -9.91 12.16 29.96
CA ARG A 276 -11.12 11.93 30.76
C ARG A 276 -10.83 12.02 32.27
N ALA A 277 -9.77 11.36 32.74
CA ALA A 277 -9.39 11.42 34.15
C ALA A 277 -9.04 12.84 34.60
N ALA A 278 -8.34 13.62 33.76
CA ALA A 278 -7.98 15.00 34.04
C ALA A 278 -9.20 15.93 34.04
N ALA A 279 -10.14 15.72 33.11
CA ALA A 279 -11.40 16.45 33.10
C ALA A 279 -12.26 16.15 34.34
N ALA A 280 -12.16 14.95 34.90
CA ALA A 280 -12.86 14.52 36.12
C ALA A 280 -12.06 14.79 37.42
N GLY A 281 -10.80 15.22 37.32
CA GLY A 281 -9.99 15.69 38.46
C GLY A 281 -9.29 14.62 39.29
N PHE A 282 -9.14 13.39 38.80
CA PHE A 282 -8.48 12.28 39.53
C PHE A 282 -7.27 11.70 38.79
N GLU A 283 -6.74 12.39 37.78
CA GLU A 283 -5.58 11.92 37.01
C GLU A 283 -4.29 11.83 37.82
N LYS A 284 -4.24 12.48 38.99
CA LYS A 284 -3.09 12.49 39.90
C LYS A 284 -3.20 11.47 41.05
N GLY A 285 -4.29 10.70 41.10
CA GLY A 285 -4.54 9.71 42.15
C GLY A 285 -5.92 9.90 42.80
N ILE A 286 -6.21 8.98 43.73
CA ILE A 286 -7.45 8.98 44.51
C ILE A 286 -7.27 9.89 45.73
N ASP A 287 -8.27 10.72 46.01
CA ASP A 287 -8.34 11.50 47.24
C ASP A 287 -8.51 10.55 48.45
N ARG A 288 -7.60 10.64 49.41
CA ARG A 288 -7.58 9.76 50.59
C ARG A 288 -8.75 10.02 51.53
N ASP A 289 -9.30 11.23 51.51
CA ASP A 289 -10.43 11.60 52.36
C ASP A 289 -11.79 11.24 51.71
N PHE A 290 -11.80 11.04 50.38
CA PHE A 290 -13.01 10.80 49.59
C PHE A 290 -12.84 9.67 48.57
N GLU A 291 -12.46 8.48 49.04
CA GLU A 291 -12.34 7.29 48.18
C GLU A 291 -13.73 6.80 47.72
N PRO A 292 -14.07 6.84 46.40
CA PRO A 292 -15.43 6.56 45.93
C PRO A 292 -15.93 5.15 46.24
N VAL A 293 -15.02 4.17 46.28
CA VAL A 293 -15.36 2.76 46.51
C VAL A 293 -15.89 2.54 47.94
N LEU A 294 -15.44 3.34 48.92
CA LEU A 294 -15.91 3.23 50.31
C LEU A 294 -17.35 3.70 50.51
N SER A 295 -17.89 4.48 49.56
CA SER A 295 -19.29 4.92 49.57
C SER A 295 -20.22 3.95 48.82
N MET A 296 -19.69 2.91 48.16
CA MET A 296 -20.49 1.93 47.43
C MET A 296 -20.98 0.81 48.36
N THR A 297 -22.15 0.26 48.08
CA THR A 297 -22.64 -0.93 48.78
C THR A 297 -21.70 -2.12 48.55
N PRO A 298 -21.36 -2.90 49.59
CA PRO A 298 -20.65 -4.17 49.41
C PRO A 298 -21.37 -5.07 48.41
N LEU A 299 -20.61 -5.82 47.63
CA LEU A 299 -21.17 -6.72 46.61
C LEU A 299 -21.81 -8.00 47.20
N ASN A 300 -21.67 -8.24 48.50
CA ASN A 300 -22.13 -9.44 49.21
C ASN A 300 -23.20 -9.13 50.24
#